data_AF-K6CBY4-F1
#
_entry.id   AF-K6CBY4-F1
#
_cell.length_a   1.000
_cell.length_b   1.000
_cell.length_c   1.000
_cell.angle_alpha   90.00
_cell.angle_beta   90.00
_cell.angle_gamma   90.00
#
_symmetry.space_group_name_H-M   'P 1'
#
loop_
_entity.id
_entity.type
_entity.pdbx_description
1 polymer ?
#
loop_
_entity_poly.entity_id
_entity_poly.type
_entity_poly.pdbx_seq_one_letter_code
_entity_poly.pdbx_strand_id
1 'polypeptide(L)'
;MLRRKLFRNLFGKTLRQKRYEGSKKKLTLSEFVSKTDLDDSYIGKIERGEKLPDALTLYKIFVGRGISIDQLFNDMKPQFEMLVKLEKR
;
A
#
# COMPACT_ATOMS: atom_id res chain seq x y z
N MET A 1 -13.54 9.50 10.84
CA MET A 1 -12.63 10.06 9.79
C MET A 1 -11.16 9.79 10.07
N LEU A 2 -10.68 9.92 11.31
CA LEU A 2 -9.25 9.80 11.66
C LEU A 2 -8.67 8.39 11.43
N ARG A 3 -9.34 7.32 11.90
CA ARG A 3 -8.90 5.92 11.64
C ARG A 3 -8.75 5.58 10.16
N ARG A 4 -9.67 6.04 9.32
CA ARG A 4 -9.59 5.84 7.86
C ARG A 4 -8.36 6.54 7.27
N LYS A 5 -8.06 7.75 7.75
CA LYS A 5 -6.85 8.51 7.34
C LYS A 5 -5.57 7.79 7.79
N LEU A 6 -5.51 7.33 9.04
CA LEU A 6 -4.39 6.53 9.54
C LEU A 6 -4.17 5.27 8.70
N PHE A 7 -5.24 4.49 8.51
CA PHE A 7 -5.20 3.25 7.74
C PHE A 7 -4.68 3.51 6.33
N ARG A 8 -5.23 4.53 5.65
CA ARG A 8 -4.81 4.92 4.29
C ARG A 8 -3.36 5.34 4.20
N ASN A 9 -2.87 6.14 5.14
CA ASN A 9 -1.47 6.57 5.16
C ASN A 9 -0.52 5.41 5.44
N LEU A 10 -0.90 4.54 6.36
CA LEU A 10 -0.13 3.35 6.69
C LEU A 10 -0.08 2.39 5.49
N PHE A 11 -1.23 2.14 4.86
CA PHE A 11 -1.33 1.31 3.67
C PHE A 11 -0.40 1.81 2.56
N GLY A 12 -0.44 3.11 2.26
CA GLY A 12 0.40 3.71 1.25
C GLY A 12 1.90 3.54 1.53
N LYS A 13 2.31 3.73 2.79
CA LYS A 13 3.70 3.54 3.22
C LYS A 13 4.15 2.08 3.08
N THR A 14 3.34 1.13 3.54
CA THR A 14 3.66 -0.30 3.45
C THR A 14 3.74 -0.77 1.99
N LEU A 15 2.81 -0.33 1.13
CA LEU A 15 2.86 -0.63 -0.30
C LEU A 15 4.15 -0.10 -0.95
N ARG A 16 4.54 1.13 -0.60
CA ARG A 16 5.78 1.74 -1.09
C ARG A 16 7.02 0.97 -0.62
N GLN A 17 7.03 0.48 0.61
CA GLN A 17 8.11 -0.37 1.13
C GLN A 17 8.22 -1.67 0.34
N LYS A 18 7.09 -2.38 0.13
CA LYS A 18 7.06 -3.62 -0.67
C LYS A 18 7.57 -3.43 -2.09
N ARG A 19 7.27 -2.28 -2.71
CA ARG A 19 7.80 -1.94 -4.03
C ARG A 19 9.32 -1.84 -4.05
N TYR A 20 9.94 -1.40 -2.96
CA TYR A 20 11.40 -1.28 -2.87
C TYR A 20 12.11 -2.55 -2.38
N GLU A 21 11.44 -3.39 -1.58
CA GLU A 21 12.03 -4.60 -0.98
C GLU A 21 12.40 -5.68 -2.01
N GLY A 22 11.63 -5.81 -3.11
CA GLY A 22 11.81 -6.88 -4.10
C GLY A 22 12.86 -6.62 -5.18
N SER A 23 13.66 -5.55 -5.11
CA SER A 23 14.56 -5.17 -6.21
C SER A 23 15.90 -4.63 -5.72
N LYS A 24 16.99 -5.04 -6.39
CA LYS A 24 18.35 -4.51 -6.14
C LYS A 24 18.47 -3.00 -6.38
N LYS A 25 17.51 -2.42 -7.11
CA LYS A 25 17.31 -0.99 -7.32
C LYS A 25 15.89 -0.62 -6.89
N LYS A 26 15.67 0.62 -6.43
CA LYS A 26 14.33 1.13 -6.13
C LYS A 26 13.47 1.09 -7.39
N LEU A 27 12.55 0.12 -7.46
CA LEU A 27 11.63 -0.03 -8.58
C LEU A 27 10.82 1.26 -8.76
N THR A 28 10.76 1.83 -9.96
CA THR A 28 9.98 3.04 -10.25
C THR A 28 8.48 2.75 -10.24
N LEU A 29 7.62 3.78 -10.25
CA LEU A 29 6.17 3.58 -10.32
C LEU A 29 5.75 3.00 -11.68
N SER A 30 6.32 3.50 -12.78
CA SER A 30 6.09 2.93 -14.12
C SER A 30 6.49 1.45 -14.16
N GLU A 31 7.66 1.11 -13.64
CA GLU A 31 8.08 -0.29 -13.51
C GLU A 31 7.21 -1.08 -12.56
N PHE A 32 6.54 -0.46 -11.58
CA PHE A 32 5.58 -1.06 -10.65
C PHE A 32 4.20 -1.28 -11.26
N VAL A 33 3.84 -0.55 -12.29
CA VAL A 33 2.56 -0.73 -12.97
C VAL A 33 2.67 -1.41 -14.33
N SER A 34 3.88 -1.62 -14.85
CA SER A 34 4.08 -2.24 -16.18
C SER A 34 3.40 -3.58 -16.46
N LYS A 35 3.07 -4.35 -15.40
CA LYS A 35 2.36 -5.63 -15.46
C LYS A 35 0.98 -5.60 -14.79
N THR A 36 0.53 -4.41 -14.39
CA THR A 36 -0.79 -4.17 -13.82
C THR A 36 -1.53 -3.24 -14.77
N ASP A 37 -2.82 -3.47 -14.99
CA ASP A 37 -3.67 -2.50 -15.70
C ASP A 37 -4.01 -1.32 -14.76
N LEU A 38 -2.99 -0.71 -14.16
CA LEU A 38 -3.08 0.38 -13.20
C LEU A 38 -2.24 1.56 -13.69
N ASP A 39 -2.70 2.75 -13.33
CA ASP A 39 -2.02 4.00 -13.62
C ASP A 39 -0.97 4.32 -12.53
N ASP A 40 0.20 4.80 -12.95
CA ASP A 40 1.33 5.11 -12.06
C ASP A 40 1.00 6.27 -11.11
N SER A 41 0.29 7.29 -11.60
CA SER A 41 -0.23 8.40 -10.79
C SER A 41 -1.25 7.89 -9.76
N TYR A 42 -2.12 6.96 -10.12
CA TYR A 42 -3.06 6.33 -9.19
C TYR A 42 -2.34 5.56 -8.07
N ILE A 43 -1.33 4.74 -8.39
CA ILE A 43 -0.50 4.10 -7.35
C ILE A 43 0.23 5.14 -6.50
N GLY A 44 0.78 6.19 -7.11
CA GLY A 44 1.42 7.28 -6.37
C GLY A 44 0.47 7.95 -5.36
N LYS A 45 -0.79 8.16 -5.73
CA LYS A 45 -1.83 8.69 -4.81
C LYS A 45 -2.13 7.71 -3.67
N ILE A 46 -2.08 6.41 -3.92
CA ILE A 46 -2.23 5.40 -2.86
C ILE A 46 -1.03 5.45 -1.91
N GLU A 47 0.20 5.46 -2.44
CA GLU A 47 1.43 5.47 -1.62
C GLU A 47 1.57 6.71 -0.73
N ARG A 48 1.06 7.86 -1.20
CA ARG A 48 1.01 9.11 -0.41
C ARG A 48 -0.17 9.18 0.55
N GLY A 49 -1.05 8.19 0.54
CA GLY A 49 -2.24 8.15 1.39
C GLY A 49 -3.30 9.17 0.98
N GLU A 50 -3.40 9.52 -0.30
CA GLU A 50 -4.46 10.38 -0.86
C GLU A 50 -5.69 9.54 -1.26
N LYS A 51 -5.45 8.31 -1.75
CA LYS A 51 -6.48 7.34 -2.15
C LYS A 51 -6.31 6.02 -1.40
N LEU A 52 -7.41 5.31 -1.19
CA LEU A 52 -7.39 3.91 -0.79
C LEU A 52 -7.66 3.08 -2.04
N PRO A 53 -6.97 1.95 -2.25
CA PRO A 53 -7.34 1.01 -3.29
C PRO A 53 -8.72 0.40 -2.98
N ASP A 54 -9.48 0.13 -4.02
CA ASP A 54 -10.63 -0.77 -3.94
C ASP A 54 -10.19 -2.24 -4.09
N ALA A 55 -11.14 -3.16 -3.97
CA ALA A 55 -10.88 -4.59 -4.09
C ALA A 55 -10.27 -4.98 -5.45
N LEU A 56 -10.71 -4.34 -6.54
CA LEU A 56 -10.18 -4.58 -7.87
C LEU A 56 -8.71 -4.14 -7.98
N THR A 57 -8.38 -3.00 -7.39
CA THR A 57 -7.00 -2.49 -7.33
C THR A 57 -6.11 -3.43 -6.53
N LEU A 58 -6.58 -3.92 -5.37
CA LEU A 58 -5.86 -4.91 -4.58
C LEU A 58 -5.62 -6.19 -5.38
N TYR A 59 -6.64 -6.69 -6.10
CA TYR A 59 -6.52 -7.85 -6.97
C TYR A 59 -5.48 -7.61 -8.08
N LYS A 60 -5.52 -6.46 -8.77
CA LYS A 60 -4.55 -6.08 -9.80
C LYS A 60 -3.12 -6.02 -9.25
N ILE A 61 -2.91 -5.48 -8.05
CA ILE A 61 -1.61 -5.48 -7.37
C ILE A 61 -1.15 -6.91 -7.09
N PHE A 62 -2.04 -7.76 -6.56
CA PHE A 62 -1.73 -9.17 -6.28
C PHE A 62 -1.29 -9.91 -7.55
N VAL A 63 -2.10 -9.89 -8.62
CA VAL A 63 -1.79 -10.67 -9.84
C VAL A 63 -0.60 -10.12 -10.63
N GLY A 64 -0.45 -8.80 -10.73
CA GLY A 64 0.60 -8.21 -11.54
C GLY A 64 1.96 -8.08 -10.83
N ARG A 65 2.00 -8.18 -9.50
CA ARG A 65 3.23 -8.04 -8.70
C ARG A 65 3.56 -9.21 -7.79
N GLY A 66 2.63 -10.13 -7.58
CA GLY A 66 2.80 -11.21 -6.61
C GLY A 66 2.85 -10.71 -5.17
N ILE A 67 2.37 -9.49 -4.89
CA ILE A 67 2.28 -8.97 -3.53
C ILE A 67 1.05 -9.59 -2.87
N SER A 68 1.28 -10.47 -1.90
CA SER A 68 0.22 -11.04 -1.08
C SER A 68 -0.45 -9.94 -0.24
N ILE A 69 -1.79 -9.87 -0.34
CA ILE A 69 -2.60 -8.85 0.35
C ILE A 69 -2.70 -9.16 1.84
N ASP A 70 -2.75 -10.44 2.21
CA ASP A 70 -2.70 -10.89 3.60
C ASP A 70 -1.37 -10.52 4.26
N GLN A 71 -0.22 -10.70 3.60
CA GLN A 71 1.07 -10.27 4.11
C GLN A 71 1.13 -8.75 4.28
N LEU A 72 0.59 -7.99 3.32
CA LEU A 72 0.54 -6.54 3.40
C LEU A 72 -0.26 -6.08 4.64
N PHE A 73 -1.40 -6.71 4.93
CA PHE A 73 -2.16 -6.39 6.14
C PHE A 73 -1.49 -6.88 7.43
N ASN A 74 -0.81 -8.02 7.40
CA ASN A 74 -0.04 -8.50 8.54
C ASN A 74 1.09 -7.53 8.91
N ASP A 75 1.79 -6.99 7.92
CA ASP A 75 2.85 -5.99 8.12
C ASP A 75 2.29 -4.68 8.71
N MET A 76 1.07 -4.29 8.30
CA MET A 76 0.40 -3.10 8.81
C MET A 76 -0.18 -3.27 10.21
N LYS A 77 -0.69 -4.45 10.56
CA LYS A 77 -1.55 -4.69 11.73
C LYS A 77 -0.94 -4.19 13.05
N PRO A 78 0.33 -4.51 13.41
CA PRO A 78 0.91 -4.06 14.67
C PRO A 78 0.98 -2.53 14.78
N GLN A 79 1.38 -1.86 13.70
CA GLN A 79 1.53 -0.41 13.64
C GLN A 79 0.16 0.28 13.68
N PHE A 80 -0.84 -0.28 12.99
CA PHE A 80 -2.20 0.26 13.03
C PHE A 80 -2.82 0.14 14.42
N GLU A 81 -2.68 -1.00 15.08
CA GLU A 81 -3.17 -1.22 16.44
C GLU A 81 -2.50 -0.29 17.45
N MET A 82 -1.19 -0.05 17.31
CA MET A 82 -0.46 0.92 18.14
C MET A 82 -0.99 2.34 17.95
N LEU A 83 -1.12 2.80 16.70
CA LEU A 83 -1.61 4.14 16.38
C LEU A 83 -3.02 4.38 16.93
N VAL A 84 -3.91 3.39 16.78
CA VAL A 84 -5.27 3.46 17.32
C VAL A 84 -5.30 3.49 18.85
N LYS A 85 -4.36 2.84 19.54
CA LYS A 85 -4.24 2.89 21.01
C LYS A 85 -3.77 4.26 21.49
N LEU A 86 -2.84 4.90 20.78
CA LEU A 86 -2.35 6.24 21.11
C LEU A 86 -3.44 7.31 20.94
N GLU A 87 -4.36 7.15 19.99
CA GLU A 87 -5.51 8.04 19.81
C GLU A 87 -6.57 7.95 20.93
N LYS A 88 -6.58 6.86 21.71
CA LYS A 88 -7.55 6.66 22.80
C LYS A 88 -7.09 7.23 24.14
N ARG A 89 -5.87 7.78 24.20
CA ARG A 89 -5.30 8.47 25.35
C ARG A 89 -5.45 9.97 25.18
#